data_AF-A0A2S8IRI0-F1
#
_entry.id   AF-A0A2S8IRI0-F1
#
_cell.length_a   1.000
_cell.length_b   1.000
_cell.length_c   1.000
_cell.angle_alpha   90.00
_cell.angle_beta   90.00
_cell.angle_gamma   90.00
#
_symmetry.space_group_name_H-M   'P 1'
#
loop_
_entity.id
_entity.type
_entity.pdbx_description
1 polymer ?
#
loop_
_entity_poly.entity_id
_entity_poly.type
_entity_poly.pdbx_seq_one_letter_code
_entity_poly.pdbx_strand_id
1 'polypeptide(L)'
;MSFSVETTVPARALPPTGAAAVGDGGVGRSVVGIDVGVKHLAVLSTGEMIENPKHGRKQAKQLRRLGRRASRRVGPDRRTGQQPSRRWLRTQEQIRALHTRIAAARRDHLHKLTTRLVRDFDTVVVEDLNIAGMTRSGGAYKRGLNRALHDAALAEIRRQLTYKTEWTGTGLHVADRWYPSSKTCSNCQAVKNKLPLNVRVFTCDACGFRADRDHNAALNLAALAAVVDGGASSASCGRDVKEARQKPTIRPATRRADGIAAGTPPSGERDRGNPATHAECTKQHSA
;
A
#
# COMPACT_ATOMS: atom_id res chain seq x y z
N MET A 1 -41.94 -32.34 -14.90
CA MET A 1 -42.43 -30.99 -14.56
C MET A 1 -41.23 -30.15 -14.22
N SER A 2 -40.71 -29.43 -15.22
CA SER A 2 -39.53 -28.56 -15.12
C SER A 2 -39.99 -27.18 -14.65
N PHE A 3 -39.61 -26.80 -13.43
CA PHE A 3 -39.80 -25.44 -12.94
C PHE A 3 -38.57 -24.59 -13.30
N SER A 4 -38.71 -23.77 -14.33
CA SER A 4 -37.79 -22.66 -14.60
C SER A 4 -38.25 -21.47 -13.77
N VAL A 5 -37.47 -21.07 -12.77
CA VAL A 5 -37.68 -19.78 -12.08
C VAL A 5 -36.73 -18.78 -12.73
N GLU A 6 -37.26 -17.97 -13.65
CA GLU A 6 -36.57 -16.76 -14.11
C GLU A 6 -36.66 -15.70 -13.01
N THR A 7 -35.60 -15.56 -12.22
CA THR A 7 -35.49 -14.50 -11.23
C THR A 7 -34.96 -13.24 -11.93
N THR A 8 -35.85 -12.40 -12.43
CA THR A 8 -35.54 -11.02 -12.84
C THR A 8 -35.30 -10.17 -11.58
N VAL A 9 -34.04 -9.95 -11.23
CA VAL A 9 -33.65 -8.97 -10.19
C VAL A 9 -33.41 -7.62 -10.89
N PRO A 10 -33.98 -6.50 -10.40
CA PRO A 10 -33.74 -5.20 -11.01
C PRO A 10 -32.27 -4.81 -10.81
N ALA A 11 -31.55 -4.66 -11.93
CA ALA A 11 -30.28 -3.98 -11.96
C ALA A 11 -30.51 -2.54 -11.48
N ARG A 12 -29.97 -2.20 -10.30
CA ARG A 12 -29.83 -0.79 -9.96
C ARG A 12 -28.78 -0.25 -10.92
N ALA A 13 -29.22 0.55 -11.88
CA ALA A 13 -28.40 1.06 -12.97
C ALA A 13 -27.07 1.63 -12.44
N LEU A 14 -26.00 0.86 -12.60
CA LEU A 14 -24.66 1.41 -12.65
C LEU A 14 -24.64 2.35 -13.87
N PRO A 15 -24.08 3.56 -13.76
CA PRO A 15 -23.95 4.43 -14.92
C PRO A 15 -23.18 3.69 -16.03
N PRO A 16 -23.57 3.86 -17.30
CA PRO A 16 -23.02 3.09 -18.39
C PRO A 16 -21.51 3.26 -18.45
N THR A 17 -20.79 2.15 -18.38
CA THR A 17 -19.42 2.04 -18.85
C THR A 17 -19.44 2.20 -20.36
N GLY A 18 -19.12 3.40 -20.86
CA GLY A 18 -19.02 3.69 -22.27
C GLY A 18 -18.01 4.80 -22.49
N ALA A 19 -16.99 4.49 -23.29
CA ALA A 19 -15.99 5.43 -23.75
C ALA A 19 -16.65 6.60 -24.51
N ALA A 20 -16.04 7.78 -24.35
CA ALA A 20 -16.09 8.94 -25.25
C ALA A 20 -17.44 9.27 -25.91
N ALA A 21 -18.19 10.16 -25.28
CA ALA A 21 -19.12 11.04 -25.99
C ALA A 21 -18.76 12.49 -25.63
N VAL A 22 -18.28 13.23 -26.63
CA VAL A 22 -18.22 14.70 -26.58
C VAL A 22 -19.67 15.19 -26.63
N GLY A 23 -20.11 15.84 -25.57
CA GLY A 23 -21.45 16.42 -25.46
C GLY A 23 -21.46 17.46 -24.34
N ASP A 24 -21.57 18.73 -24.75
CA ASP A 24 -21.69 19.92 -23.92
C ASP A 24 -22.99 19.88 -23.08
N GLY A 25 -22.97 20.46 -21.87
CA GLY A 25 -24.18 20.75 -21.10
C GLY A 25 -24.48 19.85 -19.88
N GLY A 26 -23.56 19.82 -18.90
CA GLY A 26 -23.81 19.30 -17.55
C GLY A 26 -22.56 18.68 -16.95
N VAL A 27 -21.73 19.46 -16.27
CA VAL A 27 -20.47 18.99 -15.65
C VAL A 27 -20.81 18.11 -14.45
N GLY A 28 -21.17 16.85 -14.72
CA GLY A 28 -21.17 15.80 -13.71
C GLY A 28 -19.73 15.64 -13.24
N ARG A 29 -19.49 15.91 -11.95
CA ARG A 29 -18.16 15.78 -11.34
C ARG A 29 -17.59 14.41 -11.67
N SER A 30 -16.48 14.35 -12.39
CA SER A 30 -15.89 13.07 -12.77
C SER A 30 -15.16 12.48 -11.56
N VAL A 31 -15.77 11.47 -10.92
CA VAL A 31 -15.21 10.77 -9.75
C VAL A 31 -14.42 9.55 -10.20
N VAL A 32 -13.23 9.34 -9.63
CA VAL A 32 -12.48 8.09 -9.78
C VAL A 32 -12.15 7.46 -8.43
N GLY A 33 -12.44 6.17 -8.29
CA GLY A 33 -11.95 5.34 -7.20
C GLY A 33 -10.66 4.63 -7.59
N ILE A 34 -9.69 4.58 -6.68
CA ILE A 34 -8.35 4.03 -6.93
C ILE A 34 -8.00 2.98 -5.87
N ASP A 35 -7.94 1.72 -6.30
CA ASP A 35 -7.41 0.61 -5.50
C ASP A 35 -5.91 0.46 -5.78
N VAL A 36 -5.04 0.60 -4.77
CA VAL A 36 -3.58 0.64 -4.99
C VAL A 36 -2.90 -0.63 -4.48
N GLY A 37 -1.95 -1.15 -5.27
CA GLY A 37 -1.46 -2.50 -5.05
C GLY A 37 -0.02 -2.77 -5.48
N VAL A 38 0.41 -4.02 -5.26
CA VAL A 38 1.74 -4.50 -5.68
C VAL A 38 1.71 -5.27 -7.01
N LYS A 39 0.56 -5.83 -7.39
CA LYS A 39 0.38 -6.54 -8.67
C LYS A 39 0.31 -5.52 -9.81
N HIS A 40 -0.75 -4.72 -9.78
CA HIS A 40 -0.89 -3.44 -10.47
C HIS A 40 -0.62 -2.34 -9.44
N LEU A 41 -0.02 -1.24 -9.87
CA LEU A 41 0.24 -0.10 -8.99
C LEU A 41 -1.07 0.55 -8.54
N ALA A 42 -2.02 0.67 -9.46
CA ALA A 42 -3.36 1.18 -9.22
C ALA A 42 -4.36 0.54 -10.19
N VAL A 43 -5.59 0.33 -9.75
CA VAL A 43 -6.74 -0.04 -10.57
C VAL A 43 -7.80 1.03 -10.39
N LEU A 44 -8.28 1.59 -11.50
CA LEU A 44 -9.27 2.67 -11.50
C LEU A 44 -10.69 2.12 -11.65
N SER A 45 -11.66 2.86 -11.12
CA SER A 45 -13.09 2.59 -11.31
C SER A 45 -13.52 2.69 -12.79
N THR A 46 -12.72 3.35 -13.63
CA THR A 46 -12.90 3.38 -15.10
C THR A 46 -12.56 2.05 -15.78
N GLY A 47 -11.93 1.11 -15.07
CA GLY A 47 -11.44 -0.15 -15.61
C GLY A 47 -9.96 -0.12 -16.00
N GLU A 48 -9.30 1.05 -15.97
CA GLU A 48 -7.88 1.14 -16.27
C GLU A 48 -7.03 0.44 -15.20
N MET A 49 -6.12 -0.43 -15.63
CA MET A 49 -5.14 -1.10 -14.77
C MET A 49 -3.74 -0.52 -15.01
N ILE A 50 -3.19 0.15 -14.01
CA ILE A 50 -1.87 0.78 -14.09
C ILE A 50 -0.81 -0.22 -13.63
N GLU A 51 0.07 -0.60 -14.55
CA GLU A 51 1.20 -1.49 -14.31
C GLU A 51 2.15 -0.95 -13.23
N ASN A 52 2.72 -1.85 -12.42
CA ASN A 52 3.82 -1.50 -11.52
C ASN A 52 5.16 -1.71 -12.23
N PRO A 53 5.95 -0.65 -12.51
CA PRO A 53 7.20 -0.77 -13.27
C PRO A 53 8.26 -1.65 -12.62
N LYS A 54 8.13 -1.92 -11.30
CA LYS A 54 8.99 -2.81 -10.51
C LYS A 54 10.48 -2.47 -10.67
N HIS A 55 10.82 -1.18 -10.59
CA HIS A 55 12.19 -0.69 -10.78
C HIS A 55 13.17 -1.46 -9.87
N GLY A 56 12.97 -1.47 -8.56
CA GLY A 56 13.86 -2.17 -7.63
C GLY A 56 14.01 -3.67 -7.88
N ARG A 57 13.03 -4.32 -8.53
CA ARG A 57 13.14 -5.71 -9.00
C ARG A 57 14.03 -5.81 -10.26
N LYS A 58 13.85 -4.93 -11.24
CA LYS A 58 14.65 -4.89 -12.48
C LYS A 58 16.14 -4.69 -12.19
N GLN A 59 16.49 -3.80 -11.25
CA GLN A 59 17.89 -3.56 -10.88
C GLN A 59 18.44 -4.51 -9.78
N ALA A 60 17.65 -5.50 -9.33
CA ALA A 60 18.03 -6.40 -8.23
C ALA A 60 19.32 -7.18 -8.49
N LYS A 61 19.51 -7.69 -9.72
CA LYS A 61 20.69 -8.47 -10.11
C LYS A 61 21.96 -7.62 -10.03
N GLN A 62 21.88 -6.39 -10.52
CA GLN A 62 23.00 -5.45 -10.49
C GLN A 62 23.36 -5.04 -9.06
N LEU A 63 22.36 -4.71 -8.23
CA LEU A 63 22.57 -4.42 -6.80
C LEU A 63 23.24 -5.59 -6.07
N ARG A 64 22.80 -6.83 -6.31
CA ARG A 64 23.45 -8.03 -5.73
C ARG A 64 24.89 -8.19 -6.19
N ARG A 65 25.19 -7.94 -7.47
CA ARG A 65 26.56 -8.02 -8.01
C ARG A 65 27.48 -6.99 -7.36
N LEU A 66 27.01 -5.74 -7.25
CA LEU A 66 27.76 -4.67 -6.60
C LEU A 66 27.94 -4.93 -5.10
N GLY A 67 26.91 -5.45 -4.42
CA GLY A 67 27.00 -5.86 -3.02
C GLY A 67 28.06 -6.93 -2.76
N ARG A 68 28.08 -8.01 -3.58
CA ARG A 68 29.15 -9.04 -3.50
C ARG A 68 30.54 -8.47 -3.82
N ARG A 69 30.61 -7.51 -4.74
CA ARG A 69 31.88 -6.83 -5.08
C ARG A 69 32.35 -5.97 -3.91
N ALA A 70 31.46 -5.28 -3.21
CA ALA A 70 31.80 -4.48 -2.03
C ALA A 70 32.27 -5.38 -0.89
N SER A 71 31.60 -6.52 -0.64
CA SER A 71 31.96 -7.44 0.44
C SER A 71 33.33 -8.11 0.27
N ARG A 72 33.81 -8.25 -0.96
CA ARG A 72 35.15 -8.80 -1.27
C ARG A 72 36.26 -7.74 -1.24
N ARG A 73 35.94 -6.46 -0.96
CA ARG A 73 36.90 -5.36 -0.90
C ARG A 73 37.11 -4.94 0.55
N VAL A 74 38.29 -4.39 0.85
CA VAL A 74 38.63 -3.85 2.17
C VAL A 74 37.72 -2.66 2.48
N GLY A 75 36.73 -2.90 3.34
CA GLY A 75 35.78 -1.90 3.84
C GLY A 75 36.20 -1.36 5.21
N PRO A 76 35.40 -0.44 5.79
CA PRO A 76 35.68 0.11 7.10
C PRO A 76 35.42 -0.95 8.19
N ASP A 77 36.33 -1.06 9.16
CA ASP A 77 36.11 -1.87 10.37
C ASP A 77 36.33 -1.00 11.61
N ARG A 78 35.26 -0.81 12.39
CA ARG A 78 35.27 0.02 13.59
C ARG A 78 36.07 -0.59 14.74
N ARG A 79 36.21 -1.92 14.79
CA ARG A 79 36.91 -2.62 15.87
C ARG A 79 38.42 -2.50 15.73
N THR A 80 38.91 -2.54 14.50
CA THR A 80 40.35 -2.49 14.17
C THR A 80 40.81 -1.10 13.72
N GLY A 81 39.90 -0.15 13.53
CA GLY A 81 40.20 1.17 12.97
C GLY A 81 40.54 1.14 11.47
N GLN A 82 40.30 0.01 10.80
CA GLN A 82 40.64 -0.16 9.39
C GLN A 82 39.87 0.82 8.52
N GLN A 83 40.60 1.57 7.70
CA GLN A 83 40.01 2.49 6.73
C GLN A 83 39.63 1.78 5.42
N PRO A 84 38.57 2.23 4.74
CA PRO A 84 38.13 1.63 3.50
C PRO A 84 39.12 1.88 2.36
N SER A 85 39.36 0.86 1.55
CA SER A 85 40.16 1.02 0.33
C SER A 85 39.47 1.91 -0.70
N ARG A 86 40.25 2.60 -1.55
CA ARG A 86 39.75 3.38 -2.71
C ARG A 86 38.80 2.56 -3.59
N ARG A 87 39.09 1.26 -3.78
CA ARG A 87 38.23 0.35 -4.55
C ARG A 87 36.88 0.14 -3.85
N TRP A 88 36.85 -0.05 -2.53
CA TRP A 88 35.60 -0.20 -1.80
C TRP A 88 34.73 1.04 -1.93
N LEU A 89 35.31 2.24 -1.73
CA LEU A 89 34.61 3.53 -1.87
C LEU A 89 33.97 3.68 -3.25
N ARG A 90 34.71 3.37 -4.33
CA ARG A 90 34.16 3.40 -5.70
C ARG A 90 32.97 2.45 -5.89
N THR A 91 32.98 1.26 -5.27
CA THR A 91 31.81 0.35 -5.36
C THR A 91 30.62 0.90 -4.61
N GLN A 92 30.84 1.49 -3.43
CA GLN A 92 29.76 2.11 -2.66
C GLN A 92 29.12 3.26 -3.42
N GLU A 93 29.92 4.06 -4.13
CA GLU A 93 29.41 5.12 -4.98
C GLU A 93 28.54 4.58 -6.12
N GLN A 94 28.95 3.48 -6.76
CA GLN A 94 28.13 2.79 -7.77
C GLN A 94 26.81 2.28 -7.19
N ILE A 95 26.83 1.75 -5.95
CA ILE A 95 25.62 1.31 -5.25
C ILE A 95 24.69 2.49 -4.96
N ARG A 96 25.23 3.59 -4.43
CA ARG A 96 24.47 4.82 -4.15
C ARG A 96 23.85 5.39 -5.42
N ALA A 97 24.62 5.56 -6.49
CA ALA A 97 24.13 6.04 -7.78
C ALA A 97 22.99 5.16 -8.32
N LEU A 98 23.10 3.84 -8.17
CA LEU A 98 22.05 2.92 -8.58
C LEU A 98 20.78 3.06 -7.73
N HIS A 99 20.90 3.20 -6.40
CA HIS A 99 19.77 3.48 -5.52
C HIS A 99 19.10 4.81 -5.86
N THR A 100 19.87 5.87 -6.10
CA THR A 100 19.37 7.18 -6.51
C THR A 100 18.58 7.07 -7.81
N ARG A 101 19.11 6.35 -8.81
CA ARG A 101 18.40 6.13 -10.09
C ARG A 101 17.08 5.38 -9.91
N ILE A 102 17.05 4.34 -9.09
CA ILE A 102 15.82 3.58 -8.80
C ILE A 102 14.78 4.49 -8.12
N ALA A 103 15.20 5.26 -7.12
CA ALA A 103 14.33 6.18 -6.40
C ALA A 103 13.80 7.29 -7.31
N ALA A 104 14.65 7.86 -8.17
CA ALA A 104 14.26 8.89 -9.14
C ALA A 104 13.26 8.36 -10.16
N ALA A 105 13.51 7.19 -10.77
CA ALA A 105 12.60 6.59 -11.74
C ALA A 105 11.23 6.27 -11.12
N ARG A 106 11.23 5.73 -9.90
CA ARG A 106 9.99 5.50 -9.15
C ARG A 106 9.24 6.80 -8.88
N ARG A 107 9.93 7.82 -8.38
CA ARG A 107 9.34 9.12 -8.08
C ARG A 107 8.74 9.78 -9.33
N ASP A 108 9.45 9.75 -10.44
CA ASP A 108 8.98 10.25 -11.74
C ASP A 108 7.68 9.55 -12.18
N HIS A 109 7.65 8.22 -12.12
CA HIS A 109 6.46 7.45 -12.46
C HIS A 109 5.26 7.82 -11.57
N LEU A 110 5.47 7.92 -10.25
CA LEU A 110 4.40 8.29 -9.32
C LEU A 110 3.90 9.72 -9.56
N HIS A 111 4.80 10.69 -9.81
CA HIS A 111 4.37 12.05 -10.11
C HIS A 111 3.57 12.12 -11.40
N LYS A 112 4.00 11.44 -12.47
CA LYS A 112 3.26 11.40 -13.74
C LYS A 112 1.87 10.80 -13.53
N LEU A 113 1.78 9.69 -12.80
CA LEU A 113 0.52 9.06 -12.47
C LEU A 113 -0.40 10.01 -11.69
N THR A 114 0.06 10.55 -10.56
CA THR A 114 -0.78 11.40 -9.69
C THR A 114 -1.12 12.73 -10.33
N THR A 115 -0.24 13.32 -11.15
CA THR A 115 -0.58 14.51 -11.94
C THR A 115 -1.67 14.21 -12.95
N ARG A 116 -1.58 13.08 -13.66
CA ARG A 116 -2.62 12.67 -14.61
C ARG A 116 -3.96 12.50 -13.91
N LEU A 117 -3.99 11.78 -12.79
CA LEU A 117 -5.23 11.53 -12.03
C LEU A 117 -5.89 12.84 -11.56
N VAL A 118 -5.12 13.77 -11.03
CA VAL A 118 -5.65 15.06 -10.54
C VAL A 118 -6.08 15.98 -11.68
N ARG A 119 -5.48 15.83 -12.87
CA ARG A 119 -5.87 16.59 -14.07
C ARG A 119 -7.12 16.04 -14.74
N ASP A 120 -7.25 14.72 -14.80
CA ASP A 120 -8.28 14.05 -15.59
C ASP A 120 -9.59 13.84 -14.80
N PHE A 121 -9.57 14.05 -13.48
CA PHE A 121 -10.75 13.85 -12.62
C PHE A 121 -10.97 15.00 -11.61
N ASP A 122 -12.24 15.39 -11.42
CA ASP A 122 -12.66 16.38 -10.41
C ASP A 122 -12.56 15.88 -8.98
N THR A 123 -12.76 14.58 -8.75
CA THR A 123 -12.73 13.96 -7.43
C THR A 123 -12.01 12.62 -7.48
N VAL A 124 -11.02 12.44 -6.60
CA VAL A 124 -10.23 11.22 -6.46
C VAL A 124 -10.54 10.56 -5.10
N VAL A 125 -10.88 9.28 -5.11
CA VAL A 125 -11.10 8.48 -3.91
C VAL A 125 -10.02 7.41 -3.80
N VAL A 126 -9.32 7.36 -2.67
CA VAL A 126 -8.26 6.38 -2.38
C VAL A 126 -8.46 5.72 -1.02
N GLU A 127 -7.93 4.52 -0.83
CA GLU A 127 -7.95 3.83 0.46
C GLU A 127 -6.85 4.32 1.44
N ASP A 128 -7.13 4.27 2.75
CA ASP A 128 -6.10 4.42 3.80
C ASP A 128 -5.39 3.10 4.12
N LEU A 129 -4.37 2.76 3.33
CA LEU A 129 -3.53 1.59 3.59
C LEU A 129 -2.54 1.80 4.75
N ASN A 130 -2.61 0.95 5.78
CA ASN A 130 -1.58 0.87 6.83
C ASN A 130 -0.31 0.14 6.36
N ILE A 131 0.47 0.78 5.47
CA ILE A 131 1.68 0.20 4.88
C ILE A 131 2.75 -0.14 5.93
N ALA A 132 2.86 0.69 6.97
CA ALA A 132 3.75 0.42 8.10
C ALA A 132 3.35 -0.88 8.82
N GLY A 133 2.06 -1.08 9.09
CA GLY A 133 1.53 -2.32 9.64
C GLY A 133 1.78 -3.53 8.74
N MET A 134 1.58 -3.39 7.42
CA MET A 134 1.79 -4.46 6.44
C MET A 134 3.24 -4.95 6.38
N THR A 135 4.21 -4.09 6.67
CA THR A 135 5.64 -4.40 6.57
C THR A 135 6.29 -4.84 7.89
N ARG A 136 5.67 -4.51 9.05
CA ARG A 136 6.27 -4.67 10.39
C ARG A 136 6.38 -6.12 10.89
N SER A 137 5.46 -7.02 10.54
CA SER A 137 5.28 -8.33 11.23
C SER A 137 5.56 -9.58 10.36
N GLY A 138 6.42 -9.46 9.35
CA GLY A 138 6.52 -10.46 8.27
C GLY A 138 7.72 -11.41 8.26
N GLY A 139 8.70 -11.23 9.15
CA GLY A 139 9.91 -12.07 9.22
C GLY A 139 10.58 -12.35 7.86
N ALA A 140 11.26 -13.49 7.75
CA ALA A 140 11.87 -13.92 6.48
C ALA A 140 10.83 -14.33 5.42
N TYR A 141 9.64 -14.79 5.85
CA TYR A 141 8.61 -15.37 4.98
C TYR A 141 7.86 -14.33 4.13
N LYS A 142 7.70 -13.08 4.60
CA LYS A 142 7.14 -11.97 3.80
C LYS A 142 8.21 -11.10 3.14
N ARG A 143 9.49 -11.47 3.15
CA ARG A 143 10.57 -10.64 2.61
C ARG A 143 10.33 -10.21 1.16
N GLY A 144 9.77 -11.11 0.35
CA GLY A 144 9.39 -10.81 -1.04
C GLY A 144 8.27 -9.77 -1.15
N LEU A 145 7.22 -9.91 -0.34
CA LEU A 145 6.08 -8.99 -0.29
C LEU A 145 6.51 -7.61 0.24
N ASN A 146 7.26 -7.55 1.33
CA ASN A 146 7.77 -6.30 1.88
C ASN A 146 8.60 -5.55 0.85
N ARG A 147 9.46 -6.26 0.11
CA ARG A 147 10.23 -5.65 -0.98
C ARG A 147 9.33 -5.09 -2.08
N ALA A 148 8.27 -5.80 -2.45
CA ALA A 148 7.31 -5.33 -3.45
C ALA A 148 6.52 -4.09 -2.96
N LEU A 149 6.09 -4.07 -1.69
CA LEU A 149 5.43 -2.93 -1.07
C LEU A 149 6.33 -1.70 -1.04
N HIS A 150 7.60 -1.86 -0.64
CA HIS A 150 8.58 -0.78 -0.68
C HIS A 150 8.90 -0.32 -2.11
N ASP A 151 8.81 -1.19 -3.11
CA ASP A 151 9.05 -0.83 -4.51
C ASP A 151 7.87 -0.09 -5.14
N ALA A 152 6.64 -0.45 -4.75
CA ALA A 152 5.42 0.24 -5.17
C ALA A 152 5.29 1.63 -4.55
N ALA A 153 5.84 1.85 -3.34
CA ALA A 153 5.80 3.11 -2.62
C ALA A 153 4.38 3.70 -2.49
N LEU A 154 3.41 2.86 -2.13
CA LEU A 154 1.98 3.21 -2.07
C LEU A 154 1.68 4.44 -1.19
N ALA A 155 2.45 4.64 -0.11
CA ALA A 155 2.29 5.80 0.78
C ALA A 155 2.58 7.12 0.06
N GLU A 156 3.50 7.08 -0.92
CA GLU A 156 3.87 8.24 -1.73
C GLU A 156 2.76 8.62 -2.70
N ILE A 157 1.97 7.66 -3.21
CA ILE A 157 0.79 7.97 -4.04
C ILE A 157 -0.19 8.84 -3.24
N ARG A 158 -0.57 8.39 -2.03
CA ARG A 158 -1.47 9.15 -1.14
C ARG A 158 -0.90 10.54 -0.84
N ARG A 159 0.38 10.61 -0.42
CA ARG A 159 1.05 11.89 -0.13
C ARG A 159 1.04 12.83 -1.33
N GLN A 160 1.27 12.31 -2.53
CA GLN A 160 1.28 13.10 -3.75
C GLN A 160 -0.10 13.57 -4.19
N LEU A 161 -1.12 12.71 -4.07
CA LEU A 161 -2.49 13.10 -4.31
C LEU A 161 -2.89 14.23 -3.36
N THR A 162 -2.64 14.10 -2.04
CA THR A 162 -2.97 15.13 -1.04
C THR A 162 -2.51 16.53 -1.45
N TYR A 163 -1.21 16.74 -1.71
CA TYR A 163 -0.77 18.11 -2.03
C TYR A 163 -1.18 18.55 -3.44
N LYS A 164 -1.34 17.62 -4.41
CA LYS A 164 -1.72 18.01 -5.78
C LYS A 164 -3.19 18.39 -5.87
N THR A 165 -4.06 17.68 -5.18
CA THR A 165 -5.49 18.01 -5.12
C THR A 165 -5.70 19.34 -4.41
N GLU A 166 -4.92 19.64 -3.37
CA GLU A 166 -4.90 20.98 -2.76
C GLU A 166 -4.47 22.08 -3.74
N TRP A 167 -3.50 21.81 -4.62
CA TRP A 167 -3.04 22.80 -5.61
C TRP A 167 -4.03 23.05 -6.74
N THR A 168 -4.79 22.04 -7.17
CA THR A 168 -5.71 22.14 -8.31
C THR A 168 -7.15 22.40 -7.91
N GLY A 169 -7.50 22.26 -6.62
CA GLY A 169 -8.89 22.31 -6.15
C GLY A 169 -9.68 21.02 -6.42
N THR A 170 -9.01 19.95 -6.88
CA THR A 170 -9.61 18.62 -7.05
C THR A 170 -10.01 18.05 -5.68
N GLY A 171 -11.16 17.38 -5.59
CA GLY A 171 -11.59 16.70 -4.37
C GLY A 171 -10.72 15.47 -4.07
N LEU A 172 -10.30 15.30 -2.82
CA LEU A 172 -9.66 14.06 -2.35
C LEU A 172 -10.47 13.45 -1.21
N HIS A 173 -10.99 12.25 -1.43
CA HIS A 173 -11.59 11.46 -0.35
C HIS A 173 -10.69 10.27 -0.01
N VAL A 174 -10.38 10.13 1.27
CA VAL A 174 -9.67 8.96 1.78
C VAL A 174 -10.69 8.06 2.46
N ALA A 175 -10.93 6.89 1.88
CA ALA A 175 -11.81 5.90 2.45
C ALA A 175 -11.25 5.39 3.78
N ASP A 176 -12.15 5.18 4.75
CA ASP A 176 -11.77 4.63 6.05
C ASP A 176 -11.04 3.30 5.90
N ARG A 177 -10.05 3.06 6.76
CA ARG A 177 -9.22 1.85 6.72
C ARG A 177 -10.01 0.55 6.85
N TRP A 178 -11.14 0.59 7.56
CA TRP A 178 -11.99 -0.57 7.80
C TRP A 178 -13.09 -0.70 6.75
N TYR A 179 -13.15 0.19 5.76
CA TYR A 179 -14.10 0.09 4.67
C TYR A 179 -13.85 -1.19 3.84
N PRO A 180 -14.83 -2.10 3.74
CA PRO A 180 -14.63 -3.40 3.11
C PRO A 180 -14.71 -3.35 1.57
N SER A 181 -14.03 -2.39 0.93
CA SER A 181 -14.09 -2.12 -0.52
C SER A 181 -13.98 -3.39 -1.39
N SER A 182 -13.04 -4.28 -1.10
CA SER A 182 -12.83 -5.50 -1.88
C SER A 182 -13.83 -6.62 -1.60
N LYS A 183 -14.60 -6.56 -0.50
CA LYS A 183 -15.60 -7.57 -0.09
C LYS A 183 -17.04 -7.16 -0.41
N THR A 184 -17.30 -5.86 -0.53
CA THR A 184 -18.60 -5.31 -0.92
C THR A 184 -18.83 -5.54 -2.41
N CYS A 185 -20.03 -5.94 -2.80
CA CYS A 185 -20.41 -6.00 -4.20
C CYS A 185 -20.75 -4.60 -4.71
N SER A 186 -20.05 -4.13 -5.75
CA SER A 186 -20.35 -2.83 -6.37
C SER A 186 -21.76 -2.74 -6.99
N ASN A 187 -22.33 -3.88 -7.39
CA ASN A 187 -23.67 -3.93 -7.97
C ASN A 187 -24.81 -3.88 -6.92
N CYS A 188 -24.79 -4.77 -5.93
CA CYS A 188 -25.90 -4.92 -4.96
C CYS A 188 -25.55 -4.56 -3.51
N GLN A 189 -24.32 -4.12 -3.23
CA GLN A 189 -23.82 -3.73 -1.91
C GLN A 189 -23.76 -4.86 -0.85
N ALA A 190 -24.08 -6.11 -1.22
CA ALA A 190 -23.89 -7.25 -0.34
C ALA A 190 -22.40 -7.43 0.01
N VAL A 191 -22.09 -7.63 1.30
CA VAL A 191 -20.72 -7.76 1.81
C VAL A 191 -20.40 -9.23 2.06
N LYS A 192 -19.32 -9.73 1.46
CA LYS A 192 -18.82 -11.09 1.75
C LYS A 192 -18.20 -11.18 3.15
N ASN A 193 -18.54 -12.23 3.88
CA ASN A 193 -17.91 -12.53 5.17
C ASN A 193 -16.40 -12.82 5.03
N LYS A 194 -16.05 -13.68 4.07
CA LYS A 194 -14.66 -14.11 3.81
C LYS A 194 -14.33 -13.93 2.33
N LEU A 195 -13.16 -13.33 2.06
CA LEU A 195 -12.60 -13.23 0.71
C LEU A 195 -11.07 -13.41 0.80
N PRO A 196 -10.56 -14.61 0.46
CA PRO A 196 -9.13 -14.89 0.46
C PRO A 196 -8.34 -14.05 -0.56
N LEU A 197 -7.08 -13.71 -0.25
CA LEU A 197 -6.24 -12.85 -1.12
C LEU A 197 -5.88 -13.46 -2.48
N ASN A 198 -5.94 -14.79 -2.61
CA ASN A 198 -5.68 -15.50 -3.86
C ASN A 198 -6.87 -15.44 -4.84
N VAL A 199 -8.07 -15.10 -4.36
CA VAL A 199 -9.25 -14.91 -5.20
C VAL A 199 -9.10 -13.57 -5.95
N ARG A 200 -9.04 -13.63 -7.28
CA ARG A 200 -8.86 -12.47 -8.16
C ARG A 200 -10.11 -12.06 -8.92
N VAL A 201 -11.06 -12.97 -9.07
CA VAL A 201 -12.38 -12.68 -9.62
C VAL A 201 -13.35 -12.56 -8.46
N PHE A 202 -13.97 -11.40 -8.30
CA PHE A 202 -15.09 -11.23 -7.39
C PHE A 202 -16.33 -11.87 -8.01
N THR A 203 -17.10 -12.63 -7.23
CA THR A 203 -18.40 -13.19 -7.63
C THR A 203 -19.38 -12.96 -6.49
N CYS A 204 -20.43 -12.19 -6.72
CA CYS A 204 -21.43 -11.91 -5.69
C CYS A 204 -22.34 -13.12 -5.45
N ASP A 205 -22.51 -13.52 -4.20
CA ASP A 205 -23.39 -14.65 -3.83
C ASP A 205 -24.88 -14.23 -3.80
N ALA A 206 -25.18 -12.93 -3.76
CA ALA A 206 -26.53 -12.39 -3.69
C ALA A 206 -27.13 -12.04 -5.07
N CYS A 207 -26.32 -11.49 -5.98
CA CYS A 207 -26.80 -11.04 -7.31
C CYS A 207 -26.06 -11.65 -8.50
N GLY A 208 -25.08 -12.54 -8.27
CA GLY A 208 -24.33 -13.19 -9.35
C GLY A 208 -23.30 -12.33 -10.07
N PHE A 209 -23.19 -11.03 -9.76
CA PHE A 209 -22.23 -10.09 -10.38
C PHE A 209 -20.78 -10.62 -10.34
N ARG A 210 -20.06 -10.47 -11.46
CA ARG A 210 -18.67 -10.92 -11.63
C ARG A 210 -17.79 -9.82 -12.20
N ALA A 211 -16.63 -9.59 -11.58
CA ALA A 211 -15.61 -8.64 -12.04
C ALA A 211 -14.23 -9.00 -11.50
N ASP A 212 -13.17 -8.35 -11.99
CA ASP A 212 -11.88 -8.35 -11.28
C ASP A 212 -12.05 -7.75 -9.88
N ARG A 213 -11.40 -8.36 -8.89
CA ARG A 213 -11.54 -7.99 -7.46
C ARG A 213 -11.06 -6.57 -7.19
N ASP A 214 -9.93 -6.18 -7.79
CA ASP A 214 -9.31 -4.87 -7.58
C ASP A 214 -10.18 -3.80 -8.29
N HIS A 215 -10.76 -4.12 -9.46
CA HIS A 215 -11.74 -3.25 -10.13
C HIS A 215 -13.06 -3.08 -9.34
N ASN A 216 -13.62 -4.17 -8.79
CA ASN A 216 -14.79 -4.07 -7.91
C ASN A 216 -14.51 -3.19 -6.68
N ALA A 217 -13.31 -3.29 -6.09
CA ALA A 217 -12.90 -2.42 -5.00
C ALA A 217 -12.84 -0.95 -5.44
N ALA A 218 -12.27 -0.67 -6.61
CA ALA A 218 -12.21 0.68 -7.17
C ALA A 218 -13.60 1.28 -7.44
N LEU A 219 -14.56 0.49 -7.95
CA LEU A 219 -15.95 0.92 -8.11
C LEU A 219 -16.61 1.29 -6.78
N ASN A 220 -16.39 0.49 -5.74
CA ASN A 220 -16.88 0.77 -4.39
C ASN A 220 -16.26 2.04 -3.80
N LEU A 221 -14.97 2.27 -4.02
CA LEU A 221 -14.31 3.51 -3.59
C LEU A 221 -14.92 4.73 -4.30
N ALA A 222 -15.14 4.67 -5.62
CA ALA A 222 -15.77 5.76 -6.35
C ALA A 222 -17.18 6.10 -5.80
N ALA A 223 -17.96 5.08 -5.43
CA ALA A 223 -19.29 5.25 -4.87
C ALA A 223 -19.31 5.99 -3.51
N LEU A 224 -18.20 6.03 -2.76
CA LEU A 224 -18.12 6.77 -1.50
C LEU A 224 -18.19 8.29 -1.70
N ALA A 225 -17.70 8.83 -2.82
CA ALA A 225 -17.75 10.28 -3.08
C ALA A 225 -19.21 10.77 -3.22
N ALA A 226 -20.06 9.99 -3.88
CA ALA A 226 -21.47 10.33 -4.08
C ALA A 226 -22.26 10.44 -2.75
N VAL A 227 -21.84 9.70 -1.71
CA VAL A 227 -22.47 9.76 -0.37
C VAL A 227 -22.07 11.04 0.38
N VAL A 228 -20.87 11.56 0.14
CA VAL A 228 -20.36 12.77 0.82
C VAL A 228 -20.96 14.03 0.21
N ASP A 229 -21.05 14.10 -1.13
CA ASP A 229 -21.63 15.25 -1.84
C ASP A 229 -23.16 15.33 -1.69
N GLY A 230 -23.85 14.19 -1.53
CA GLY A 230 -25.29 14.13 -1.26
C GLY A 230 -25.69 14.38 0.20
N GLY A 231 -24.72 14.49 1.12
CA GLY A 231 -24.95 14.68 2.56
C GLY A 231 -25.10 16.13 3.02
N ALA A 232 -24.98 17.11 2.12
CA ALA A 232 -25.17 18.53 2.43
C ALA A 232 -26.65 18.99 2.44
N SER A 233 -27.60 18.05 2.46
CA SER A 233 -29.03 18.35 2.56
C SER A 233 -29.75 17.38 3.50
N SER A 234 -29.50 17.50 4.80
CA SER A 234 -30.54 17.32 5.82
C SER A 234 -30.11 18.02 7.12
N ALA A 235 -30.58 19.25 7.29
CA ALA A 235 -30.73 19.82 8.62
C ALA A 235 -31.81 19.04 9.39
N SER A 236 -31.65 18.97 10.72
CA SER A 236 -32.53 18.34 11.72
C SER A 236 -32.41 16.80 11.79
N CYS A 237 -32.03 16.18 12.91
CA CYS A 237 -32.56 16.40 14.26
C CYS A 237 -31.49 16.19 15.34
N GLY A 238 -31.52 17.06 16.35
CA GLY A 238 -30.71 16.95 17.54
C GLY A 238 -31.02 15.69 18.35
N ARG A 239 -29.99 15.20 19.04
CA ARG A 239 -30.16 14.50 20.31
C ARG A 239 -28.92 14.71 21.15
N ASP A 240 -29.15 15.39 22.27
CA ASP A 240 -28.22 15.59 23.36
C ASP A 240 -27.66 14.26 23.87
N VAL A 241 -26.33 14.18 24.01
CA VAL A 241 -25.73 13.30 25.01
C VAL A 241 -24.74 14.15 25.80
N LYS A 242 -25.08 14.29 27.08
CA LYS A 242 -24.36 14.97 28.13
C LYS A 242 -22.90 14.55 28.22
N GLU A 243 -22.12 15.53 28.70
CA GLU A 243 -20.74 15.48 29.16
C GLU A 243 -20.25 14.13 29.69
N ALA A 244 -19.07 13.72 29.20
CA ALA A 244 -18.09 12.99 30.00
C ALA A 244 -16.70 13.54 29.69
N ARG A 245 -16.32 14.60 30.42
CA ARG A 245 -14.94 15.06 30.52
C ARG A 245 -14.08 13.99 31.20
N GLN A 246 -13.11 13.41 30.50
CA GLN A 246 -11.85 13.02 31.12
C GLN A 246 -10.70 13.49 30.23
N LYS A 247 -9.94 14.45 30.76
CA LYS A 247 -8.81 15.11 30.11
C LYS A 247 -7.54 14.33 30.46
N PRO A 248 -6.83 13.68 29.52
CA PRO A 248 -5.51 13.15 29.82
C PRO A 248 -4.50 14.30 29.78
N THR A 249 -3.77 14.47 30.88
CA THR A 249 -2.66 15.41 31.02
C THR A 249 -1.48 14.96 30.15
N ILE A 250 -1.33 15.56 28.96
CA ILE A 250 -0.14 15.40 28.13
C ILE A 250 0.84 16.52 28.50
N ARG A 251 2.00 16.15 29.07
CA ARG A 251 3.16 17.05 29.24
C ARG A 251 3.75 17.39 27.86
N PRO A 252 4.21 18.62 27.60
CA PRO A 252 4.77 18.97 26.30
C PRO A 252 6.15 18.33 26.14
N ALA A 253 6.27 17.38 25.21
CA ALA A 253 7.57 16.89 24.75
C ALA A 253 8.20 17.94 23.83
N THR A 254 9.40 18.38 24.19
CA THR A 254 10.25 19.27 23.40
C THR A 254 10.53 18.66 22.02
N ARG A 255 10.18 19.40 20.96
CA ARG A 255 10.51 19.02 19.58
C ARG A 255 12.04 19.08 19.40
N ARG A 256 12.66 17.94 19.07
CA ARG A 256 13.86 17.91 18.23
C ARG A 256 13.48 17.28 16.90
N ALA A 257 13.85 17.96 15.83
CA ALA A 257 13.64 17.50 14.46
C ALA A 257 14.64 16.39 14.15
N ASP A 258 14.17 15.16 14.02
CA ASP A 258 15.01 14.05 13.55
C ASP A 258 15.02 14.05 12.02
N GLY A 259 16.14 14.56 11.48
CA GLY A 259 16.52 14.39 10.09
C GLY A 259 16.64 12.91 9.73
N ILE A 260 16.34 12.60 8.47
CA ILE A 260 16.36 11.24 7.91
C ILE A 260 17.80 10.72 7.89
N ALA A 261 18.21 10.04 8.97
CA ALA A 261 19.49 9.37 9.05
C ALA A 261 19.42 8.00 8.36
N ALA A 262 20.14 7.86 7.25
CA ALA A 262 20.46 6.56 6.66
C ALA A 262 21.49 5.84 7.55
N GLY A 263 21.02 5.09 8.54
CA GLY A 263 21.85 4.30 9.46
C GLY A 263 21.84 2.81 9.12
N THR A 264 23.02 2.24 8.87
CA THR A 264 23.30 0.79 8.89
C THR A 264 23.03 0.25 10.31
N PRO A 265 22.33 -0.89 10.49
CA PRO A 265 22.09 -1.42 11.84
C PRO A 265 23.39 -1.91 12.48
N PRO A 266 23.61 -1.67 13.79
CA PRO A 266 24.73 -2.24 14.52
C PRO A 266 24.53 -3.75 14.69
N SER A 267 25.61 -4.49 14.51
CA SER A 267 25.70 -5.93 14.76
C SER A 267 25.57 -6.20 16.26
N GLY A 268 24.48 -6.84 16.67
CA GLY A 268 24.34 -7.38 18.02
C GLY A 268 25.37 -8.48 18.29
N GLU A 269 26.02 -8.38 19.45
CA GLU A 269 26.84 -9.42 20.06
C GLU A 269 26.04 -10.73 20.13
N ARG A 270 26.64 -11.80 19.60
CA ARG A 270 26.21 -13.17 19.86
C ARG A 270 27.10 -13.68 20.97
N ASP A 271 26.55 -13.63 22.17
CA ASP A 271 27.09 -14.30 23.34
C ASP A 271 27.13 -15.80 23.06
N ARG A 272 28.33 -16.39 23.00
CA ARG A 272 28.54 -17.84 22.93
C ARG A 272 28.97 -18.31 24.31
N GLY A 273 28.00 -18.50 25.20
CA GLY A 273 28.19 -19.29 26.40
C GLY A 273 28.12 -20.78 26.06
N ASN A 274 29.25 -21.48 26.19
CA ASN A 274 29.36 -22.92 26.09
C ASN A 274 29.24 -23.51 27.51
N PRO A 275 28.20 -24.29 27.86
CA PRO A 275 28.20 -25.03 29.11
C PRO A 275 28.97 -26.35 28.95
N ALA A 276 30.14 -26.41 29.57
CA ALA A 276 30.89 -27.65 29.79
C ALA A 276 30.26 -28.44 30.94
N THR A 277 29.52 -29.51 30.62
CA THR A 277 29.19 -30.57 31.57
C THR A 277 29.00 -31.87 30.80
N HIS A 278 30.01 -32.75 30.79
CA HIS A 278 29.86 -34.21 30.73
C HIS A 278 31.23 -34.84 31.00
N ALA A 279 31.52 -35.08 32.28
CA ALA A 279 32.50 -36.04 32.73
C ALA A 279 31.83 -36.90 33.81
N GLU A 280 32.23 -38.17 33.87
CA GLU A 280 31.83 -39.22 34.82
C GLU A 280 30.58 -40.04 34.47
N CYS A 281 30.82 -41.10 33.68
CA CYS A 281 30.07 -42.35 33.76
C CYS A 281 31.08 -43.49 33.93
N THR A 282 31.20 -44.02 35.15
CA THR A 282 31.89 -45.28 35.43
C THR A 282 30.97 -46.19 36.24
N LYS A 283 30.61 -47.31 35.60
CA LYS A 283 30.56 -48.69 36.08
C LYS A 283 29.72 -49.03 37.33
N GLN A 284 28.73 -49.91 37.18
CA GLN A 284 28.70 -51.31 37.68
C GLN A 284 27.26 -51.84 37.81
N HIS A 285 26.94 -52.91 37.09
CA HIS A 285 25.93 -53.88 37.52
C HIS A 285 26.55 -55.27 37.40
N SER A 286 26.76 -55.88 38.57
CA SER A 286 26.88 -57.32 38.79
C SER A 286 25.76 -57.71 39.75
N ALA A 287 25.21 -58.91 39.53
CA ALA A 287 24.10 -59.60 40.20
C ALA A 287 22.82 -59.63 39.35
#